data_AF-A0A7X3CRG8-F1
#
_entry.id   AF-A0A7X3CRG8-F1
#
_cell.length_a   1.000
_cell.length_b   1.000
_cell.length_c   1.000
_cell.angle_alpha   90.00
_cell.angle_beta   90.00
_cell.angle_gamma   90.00
#
_symmetry.space_group_name_H-M   'P 1'
#
loop_
_entity.id
_entity.type
_entity.pdbx_description
1 polymer ?
#
loop_
_entity_poly.entity_id
_entity_poly.type
_entity_poly.pdbx_seq_one_letter_code
_entity_poly.pdbx_strand_id
1 'polypeptide(L)' 'MEEVELKRRLERMQIQLYRLVEQRGSFVDPQVVKLSQQIDRLVLTIQRRKMKERVQ' A
#
# COMPACT_ATOMS: atom_id res chain seq x y z
N MET A 1 -9.73 1.14 15.88
CA MET A 1 -9.55 2.42 15.15
C MET A 1 -8.36 2.35 14.19
N GLU A 2 -7.20 1.83 14.62
CA GLU A 2 -5.98 1.81 13.80
C GLU A 2 -6.05 0.97 12.51
N GLU A 3 -6.72 -0.21 12.51
CA GLU A 3 -6.81 -1.05 11.30
C GLU A 3 -7.63 -0.37 10.17
N VAL A 4 -8.70 0.34 10.53
CA VAL A 4 -9.55 1.05 9.57
C VAL A 4 -8.78 2.17 8.89
N GLU A 5 -7.93 2.88 9.64
CA GLU A 5 -7.07 3.93 9.09
C GLU A 5 -6.01 3.36 8.15
N LEU A 6 -5.40 2.22 8.49
CA LEU A 6 -4.44 1.55 7.63
C LEU A 6 -5.07 1.07 6.31
N LYS A 7 -6.30 0.53 6.37
CA LYS A 7 -7.05 0.15 5.16
C LYS A 7 -7.37 1.36 4.28
N ARG A 8 -7.90 2.45 4.86
CA ARG A 8 -8.16 3.69 4.12
C ARG A 8 -6.91 4.30 3.51
N ARG A 9 -5.75 4.19 4.20
CA ARG A 9 -4.46 4.62 3.66
C ARG A 9 -4.05 3.75 2.47
N LEU A 10 -4.21 2.43 2.57
CA LEU A 10 -3.92 1.49 1.48
C LEU A 10 -4.76 1.78 0.23
N GLU A 11 -6.07 1.96 0.40
CA GLU A 11 -6.99 2.29 -0.70
C GLU A 11 -6.59 3.59 -1.42
N ARG A 12 -6.26 4.64 -0.65
CA ARG A 12 -5.78 5.90 -1.24
C ARG A 12 -4.49 5.73 -2.03
N MET A 13 -3.54 4.95 -1.50
CA MET A 13 -2.27 4.69 -2.18
C MET A 13 -2.47 3.85 -3.46
N GLN A 14 -3.41 2.90 -3.46
CA GLN A 14 -3.76 2.14 -4.66
C GLN A 14 -4.35 3.04 -5.75
N ILE A 15 -5.28 3.94 -5.40
CA ILE A 15 -5.83 4.92 -6.36
C ILE A 15 -4.72 5.81 -6.93
N GLN A 16 -3.80 6.26 -6.08
CA GLN A 16 -2.64 7.04 -6.53
C GLN A 16 -1.75 6.23 -7.49
N LEU A 17 -1.55 4.93 -7.23
CA LEU A 17 -0.76 4.05 -8.09
C LEU A 17 -1.40 3.90 -9.47
N TYR A 18 -2.71 3.65 -9.52
CA TYR A 18 -3.43 3.55 -10.80
C TYR A 18 -3.28 4.82 -11.64
N ARG A 19 -3.54 5.99 -11.03
CA ARG A 19 -3.38 7.28 -11.72
C ARG A 19 -1.95 7.54 -12.18
N LEU A 20 -0.97 7.15 -11.37
CA LEU A 20 0.44 7.35 -11.70
C LEU A 20 0.86 6.45 -12.86
N VAL A 21 0.40 5.20 -12.92
CA VAL A 21 0.62 4.31 -14.06
C VAL A 21 -0.03 4.87 -15.31
N GLU A 22 -1.28 5.35 -15.23
CA GLU A 22 -1.98 5.97 -16.35
C GLU A 22 -1.22 7.20 -16.88
N GLN A 23 -0.69 8.04 -15.99
CA GLN A 23 0.07 9.24 -16.36
C GLN A 23 1.45 8.93 -16.95
N ARG A 24 2.14 7.90 -16.44
CA ARG A 24 3.50 7.55 -16.86
C ARG A 24 3.54 6.58 -18.04
N GLY A 25 2.46 5.81 -18.26
CA GLY A 25 2.38 4.77 -19.27
C GLY A 25 3.31 3.58 -19.03
N SER A 26 3.87 3.45 -17.83
CA SER A 26 4.87 2.43 -17.50
C SER A 26 4.81 2.00 -16.05
N PHE A 27 4.76 0.68 -15.83
CA PHE A 27 4.86 0.08 -14.49
C PHE A 27 6.27 0.12 -13.90
N VAL A 28 7.29 0.32 -14.74
CA VAL A 28 8.70 0.38 -14.32
C VAL A 28 9.21 1.80 -14.18
N ASP A 29 8.33 2.80 -14.34
CA ASP A 29 8.67 4.18 -14.00
C ASP A 29 9.13 4.26 -12.53
N PRO A 30 10.25 4.95 -12.23
CA PRO A 30 10.79 4.99 -10.88
C PRO A 30 9.80 5.48 -9.81
N GLN A 31 8.86 6.36 -10.17
CA GLN A 31 7.85 6.86 -9.24
C GLN A 31 6.76 5.82 -8.98
N VAL A 32 6.36 5.09 -10.02
CA VAL A 32 5.41 3.97 -9.92
C VAL A 32 5.99 2.86 -9.05
N VAL A 33 7.23 2.47 -9.31
CA VAL A 33 7.95 1.44 -8.52
C VAL A 33 8.04 1.87 -7.06
N LYS A 34 8.43 3.12 -6.79
CA LYS A 34 8.54 3.65 -5.43
C LYS A 34 7.21 3.59 -4.68
N LEU A 35 6.11 3.99 -5.33
CA LEU A 35 4.78 3.95 -4.71
C LEU A 35 4.31 2.50 -4.47
N SER A 36 4.56 1.59 -5.40
CA SER A 36 4.28 0.15 -5.23
C SER A 36 5.02 -0.41 -4.01
N GLN A 37 6.31 -0.12 -3.86
CA GLN A 37 7.09 -0.57 -2.71
C GLN A 37 6.58 0.00 -1.38
N GLN A 38 6.03 1.22 -1.37
CA GLN A 38 5.42 1.79 -0.17
C GLN A 38 4.11 1.07 0.19
N ILE A 39 3.32 0.68 -0.80
CA ILE A 39 2.12 -0.15 -0.64
C ILE A 39 2.51 -1.51 -0.03
N ASP A 40 3.54 -2.16 -0.57
CA ASP A 40 4.01 -3.46 -0.06
C ASP A 40 4.42 -3.40 1.42
N ARG A 41 5.16 -2.36 1.80
CA ARG A 41 5.55 -2.13 3.21
C ARG A 41 4.33 -1.93 4.13
N LEU A 42 3.30 -1.24 3.64
CA LEU A 42 2.07 -1.04 4.39
C LEU A 42 1.30 -2.35 4.56
N VAL A 43 1.21 -3.17 3.50
CA VAL A 43 0.60 -4.50 3.56
C VAL A 43 1.31 -5.39 4.57
N LEU A 44 2.64 -5.45 4.53
CA LEU A 44 3.43 -6.21 5.51
C LEU A 44 3.21 -5.73 6.95
N THR A 45 3.07 -4.41 7.14
CA THR A 45 2.78 -3.84 8.46
C THR A 45 1.41 -4.29 8.97
N ILE A 46 0.38 -4.25 8.12
CA ILE A 46 -0.97 -4.72 8.46
C ILE A 46 -0.95 -6.21 8.79
N GLN A 47 -0.28 -7.04 7.97
CA GLN A 47 -0.20 -8.49 8.19
C GLN A 47 0.51 -8.83 9.51
N ARG A 48 1.64 -8.19 9.81
CA ARG A 48 2.37 -8.42 11.06
C ARG A 48 1.54 -8.09 12.29
N ARG A 49 0.73 -7.03 12.23
CA ARG A 49 -0.18 -6.65 13.33
C ARG A 49 -1.26 -7.71 13.54
N LYS A 50 -1.90 -8.15 12.46
CA LYS A 50 -2.90 -9.24 12.50
C LYS A 50 -2.34 -10.55 13.04
N MET A 51 -1.09 -10.88 12.70
CA MET A 51 -0.44 -12.08 13.24
C MET A 51 -0.21 -11.95 14.75
N LYS A 52 0.20 -10.78 15.25
CA LYS A 52 0.37 -10.56 16.70
C LYS A 52 -0.94 -10.66 17.47
N GLU A 53 -2.02 -10.10 16.93
CA GLU A 53 -3.37 -10.17 17.53
C GLU A 53 -3.94 -11.60 17.57
N ARG A 54 -3.51 -12.49 16.67
CA ARG A 54 -3.96 -13.90 16.64
C ARG A 54 -3.20 -14.82 17.59
N VAL A 55 -2.03 -14.39 18.07
CA VAL A 55 -1.15 -15.18 18.94
C VAL A 55 -1.33 -14.78 20.42
N GLN A 56 -2.04 -13.67 20.68
CA GLN A 56 -2.52 -13.29 22.02
C GLN A 56 -3.90 -13.87 22.29
#